data_AF-D2JD30-F1
#
_entry.id   AF-D2JD30-F1
#
_cell.length_a   1.000
_cell.length_b   1.000
_cell.length_c   1.000
_cell.angle_alpha   90.00
_cell.angle_beta   90.00
_cell.angle_gamma   90.00
#
_symmetry.space_group_name_H-M   'P 1'
#
loop_
_entity.id
_entity.type
_entity.pdbx_description
1 polymer ?
#
loop_
_entity_poly.entity_id
_entity_poly.type
_entity_poly.pdbx_seq_one_letter_code
_entity_poly.pdbx_strand_id
1 'polypeptide(L)'
;MLVVCFAYNKNHKGDNIVGNKIQRTLTIYTKLRDHHYVNVPLLAETFHVHPRSIQRDLEDIRDFLNDQHQHLLYDHHTQNYYMSHQTMTDDQVTPTSVTYEMTHQLYQQLQHHYQTYVLKNDAHKMLVTFQMAPSEAIHFCFTYRHALRLVSPDTLFAQFTTELIQLQMIYMKGAL
;
A
#
# COMPACT_ATOMS: atom_id res chain seq x y z
N MET A 1 12.64 33.40 -4.99
CA MET A 1 11.33 34.08 -5.12
C MET A 1 10.44 33.27 -6.05
N LEU A 2 9.57 32.45 -5.45
CA LEU A 2 8.21 32.08 -5.87
C LEU A 2 7.77 30.93 -4.95
N VAL A 3 7.27 31.32 -3.78
CA VAL A 3 6.47 30.46 -2.92
C VAL A 3 5.12 30.38 -3.62
N VAL A 4 4.77 29.21 -4.16
CA VAL A 4 3.37 28.96 -4.54
C VAL A 4 2.63 28.64 -3.24
N CYS A 5 2.11 29.70 -2.62
CA CYS A 5 1.11 29.60 -1.57
C CYS A 5 -0.15 29.00 -2.20
N PHE A 6 -0.49 27.76 -1.87
CA PHE A 6 -1.88 27.34 -1.96
C PHE A 6 -2.64 28.05 -0.84
N ALA A 7 -3.41 29.06 -1.22
CA ALA A 7 -4.39 29.68 -0.35
C ALA A 7 -5.40 28.62 0.07
N TYR A 8 -5.26 28.12 1.30
CA TYR A 8 -6.18 27.18 1.91
C TYR A 8 -7.46 27.93 2.28
N ASN A 9 -8.45 27.87 1.39
CA ASN A 9 -9.76 28.46 1.63
C ASN A 9 -10.58 27.54 2.55
N LYS A 10 -10.90 28.01 3.75
CA LYS A 10 -11.77 27.32 4.70
C LYS A 10 -13.22 27.36 4.20
N ASN A 11 -13.79 26.19 3.89
CA ASN A 11 -15.10 25.74 4.40
C ASN A 11 -15.61 24.48 3.66
N HIS A 12 -15.08 23.28 3.93
CA HIS A 12 -15.78 22.03 3.58
C HIS A 12 -15.53 20.95 4.64
N LYS A 13 -16.51 20.76 5.55
CA LYS A 13 -16.49 19.64 6.53
C LYS A 13 -16.57 18.26 5.85
N GLY A 14 -16.99 18.18 4.59
CA GLY A 14 -17.13 16.92 3.83
C GLY A 14 -15.79 16.35 3.31
N ASP A 15 -14.91 17.19 2.76
CA ASP A 15 -13.63 16.75 2.18
C ASP A 15 -12.68 16.15 3.20
N ASN A 16 -12.69 16.67 4.43
CA ASN A 16 -11.82 16.21 5.50
C ASN A 16 -12.19 14.79 5.98
N ILE A 17 -13.47 14.41 5.89
CA ILE A 17 -13.94 13.10 6.35
C ILE A 17 -13.56 12.00 5.34
N VAL A 18 -13.69 12.28 4.05
CA VAL A 18 -13.31 11.34 2.98
C VAL A 18 -11.80 11.12 2.96
N GLY A 19 -11.01 12.19 3.07
CA GLY A 19 -9.54 12.10 3.21
C GLY A 19 -9.12 11.26 4.42
N ASN A 20 -9.79 11.44 5.57
CA ASN A 20 -9.49 10.69 6.80
C ASN A 20 -9.86 9.19 6.71
N LYS A 21 -10.93 8.82 5.98
CA LYS A 21 -11.26 7.41 5.74
C LYS A 21 -10.19 6.75 4.86
N ILE A 22 -9.85 7.38 3.73
CA ILE A 22 -8.86 6.84 2.77
C ILE A 22 -7.52 6.58 3.47
N GLN A 23 -7.02 7.57 4.22
CA GLN A 23 -5.77 7.44 4.95
C GLN A 23 -5.83 6.30 5.98
N ARG A 24 -6.96 6.16 6.68
CA ARG A 24 -7.15 5.12 7.69
C ARG A 24 -7.14 3.72 7.06
N THR A 25 -7.91 3.50 6.00
CA THR A 25 -8.00 2.17 5.39
C THR A 25 -6.69 1.75 4.73
N LEU A 26 -6.00 2.67 4.03
CA LEU A 26 -4.65 2.41 3.50
C LEU A 26 -3.65 2.05 4.60
N THR A 27 -3.75 2.71 5.76
CA THR A 27 -2.89 2.40 6.91
C THR A 27 -3.19 1.02 7.47
N ILE A 28 -4.46 0.65 7.62
CA ILE A 28 -4.88 -0.67 8.11
C ILE A 28 -4.44 -1.77 7.14
N TYR A 29 -4.66 -1.58 5.84
CA TYR A 29 -4.22 -2.52 4.81
C TYR A 29 -2.69 -2.70 4.81
N THR A 30 -1.94 -1.61 4.92
CA THR A 30 -0.46 -1.67 5.00
C THR A 30 -0.02 -2.52 6.20
N LYS A 31 -0.62 -2.30 7.39
CA LYS A 31 -0.34 -3.11 8.58
C LYS A 31 -0.61 -4.60 8.35
N LEU A 32 -1.80 -4.93 7.84
CA LEU A 32 -2.21 -6.31 7.58
C LEU A 32 -1.27 -7.03 6.62
N ARG A 33 -0.83 -6.32 5.57
CA ARG A 33 0.05 -6.86 4.55
C ARG A 33 1.50 -7.00 5.02
N ASP A 34 1.95 -6.15 5.94
CA ASP A 34 3.24 -6.29 6.64
C ASP A 34 3.19 -7.36 7.75
N HIS A 35 2.21 -8.26 7.68
CA HIS A 35 1.94 -9.33 8.66
C HIS A 35 1.70 -8.84 10.10
N HIS A 36 1.33 -7.56 10.28
CA HIS A 36 0.93 -7.06 11.59
C HIS A 36 -0.54 -7.38 11.89
N TYR A 37 -0.78 -7.67 13.16
CA TYR A 37 -2.12 -7.76 13.71
C TYR A 37 -2.77 -6.37 13.81
N VAL A 38 -4.06 -6.31 13.52
CA VAL A 38 -4.85 -5.08 13.69
C VAL A 38 -6.00 -5.30 14.65
N ASN A 39 -6.09 -4.44 15.66
CA ASN A 39 -7.10 -4.50 16.70
C ASN A 39 -8.11 -3.35 16.53
N VAL A 40 -9.40 -3.67 16.47
CA VAL A 40 -10.45 -2.68 16.18
C VAL A 40 -10.52 -1.57 17.24
N PRO A 41 -10.62 -1.86 18.55
CA PRO A 41 -10.56 -0.83 19.59
C PRO A 41 -9.33 0.07 19.52
N LEU A 42 -8.13 -0.51 19.37
CA LEU A 42 -6.88 0.27 19.34
C LEU A 42 -6.81 1.20 18.12
N LEU A 43 -7.24 0.73 16.95
CA LEU A 43 -7.29 1.56 15.75
C LEU A 43 -8.34 2.67 15.89
N ALA A 44 -9.49 2.38 16.49
CA ALA A 44 -10.53 3.37 16.74
C ALA A 44 -10.01 4.53 17.60
N GLU A 45 -9.25 4.21 18.66
CA GLU A 45 -8.56 5.20 19.48
C GLU A 45 -7.49 5.97 18.68
N THR A 46 -6.62 5.26 17.95
CA THR A 46 -5.52 5.84 17.16
C THR A 46 -6.02 6.84 16.13
N PHE A 47 -7.14 6.54 15.46
CA PHE A 47 -7.71 7.39 14.42
C PHE A 47 -8.80 8.33 14.91
N HIS A 48 -9.11 8.32 16.21
CA HIS A 48 -10.19 9.10 16.82
C HIS A 48 -11.54 8.91 16.11
N VAL A 49 -11.90 7.65 15.81
CA VAL A 49 -13.17 7.29 15.18
C VAL A 49 -13.91 6.22 15.95
N HIS A 50 -15.20 6.04 15.65
CA HIS A 50 -15.98 4.97 16.24
C HIS A 50 -15.47 3.59 15.78
N PRO A 51 -15.46 2.54 16.64
CA PRO A 51 -15.05 1.19 16.25
C PRO A 51 -15.77 0.63 15.02
N ARG A 52 -17.07 0.98 14.86
CA ARG A 52 -17.87 0.62 13.67
C ARG A 52 -17.33 1.21 12.36
N SER A 53 -16.56 2.30 12.40
CA SER A 53 -15.87 2.83 11.22
C SER A 53 -14.70 1.93 10.83
N ILE A 54 -13.89 1.49 11.81
CA ILE A 54 -12.80 0.53 11.57
C ILE A 54 -13.35 -0.80 11.05
N GLN A 55 -14.46 -1.27 11.61
CA GLN A 55 -15.11 -2.51 11.19
C GLN A 55 -15.51 -2.46 9.70
N ARG A 56 -16.09 -1.34 9.24
CA ARG A 56 -16.43 -1.12 7.83
C ARG A 56 -15.19 -1.03 6.93
N ASP A 57 -14.13 -0.38 7.40
CA ASP A 57 -12.87 -0.34 6.66
C ASP A 57 -12.25 -1.74 6.50
N LEU A 58 -12.37 -2.61 7.52
CA LEU A 58 -11.93 -4.01 7.45
C LEU A 58 -12.81 -4.87 6.55
N GLU A 59 -14.10 -4.56 6.44
CA GLU A 59 -15.01 -5.19 5.47
C GLU A 59 -14.61 -4.82 4.03
N ASP A 60 -14.39 -3.53 3.75
CA ASP A 60 -13.88 -3.06 2.44
C ASP A 60 -12.55 -3.76 2.07
N ILE A 61 -11.64 -3.90 3.04
CA ILE A 61 -10.37 -4.61 2.84
C ILE A 61 -10.61 -6.10 2.60
N ARG A 62 -11.51 -6.75 3.35
CA ARG A 62 -11.80 -8.18 3.18
C ARG A 62 -12.30 -8.47 1.77
N ASP A 63 -13.21 -7.64 1.25
CA ASP A 63 -13.76 -7.82 -0.09
C ASP A 63 -12.65 -7.69 -1.15
N PHE A 64 -11.79 -6.69 -1.03
CA PHE A 64 -10.62 -6.54 -1.89
C PHE A 64 -9.67 -7.75 -1.81
N LEU A 65 -9.37 -8.25 -0.60
CA LEU A 65 -8.46 -9.39 -0.42
C LEU A 65 -9.02 -10.67 -1.02
N ASN A 66 -10.33 -10.91 -0.88
CA ASN A 66 -10.98 -12.09 -1.46
C ASN A 66 -10.85 -12.11 -2.99
N ASP A 67 -10.94 -10.96 -3.65
CA ASP A 67 -10.70 -10.82 -5.10
C ASP A 67 -9.26 -11.21 -5.49
N GLN A 68 -8.30 -11.11 -4.56
CA GLN A 68 -6.89 -11.47 -4.73
C GLN A 68 -6.55 -12.88 -4.20
N HIS A 69 -7.56 -13.71 -3.90
CA HIS A 69 -7.39 -15.03 -3.27
C HIS A 69 -6.61 -14.98 -1.93
N GLN A 70 -6.70 -13.86 -1.22
CA GLN A 70 -6.13 -13.63 0.10
C GLN A 70 -7.26 -13.52 1.12
N HIS A 71 -7.02 -13.93 2.37
CA HIS A 71 -8.07 -13.94 3.38
C HIS A 71 -7.74 -13.04 4.57
N LEU A 72 -8.71 -12.22 4.98
CA LEU A 72 -8.67 -11.52 6.26
C LEU A 72 -9.25 -12.42 7.35
N LEU A 73 -8.40 -12.92 8.23
CA LEU A 73 -8.75 -13.81 9.33
C LEU A 73 -8.94 -13.02 10.62
N TYR A 74 -9.79 -13.55 11.51
CA TYR A 74 -10.02 -12.99 12.83
C TYR A 74 -9.67 -14.02 13.91
N ASP A 75 -8.83 -13.61 14.85
CA ASP A 75 -8.50 -14.40 16.03
C ASP A 75 -9.41 -13.98 17.20
N HIS A 76 -10.30 -14.87 17.62
CA HIS A 76 -11.22 -14.65 18.73
C HIS A 76 -10.52 -14.53 20.10
N HIS A 77 -9.33 -15.13 20.27
CA HIS A 77 -8.60 -15.09 21.53
C HIS A 77 -7.91 -13.73 21.73
N THR A 78 -7.20 -13.26 20.71
CA THR A 78 -6.46 -11.99 20.77
C THR A 78 -7.28 -10.79 20.29
N GLN A 79 -8.48 -11.04 19.75
CA GLN A 79 -9.37 -10.04 19.15
C GLN A 79 -8.72 -9.24 18.00
N ASN A 80 -7.81 -9.88 17.28
CA ASN A 80 -7.05 -9.27 16.20
C ASN A 80 -7.50 -9.78 14.83
N TYR A 81 -7.45 -8.90 13.84
CA TYR A 81 -7.47 -9.29 12.44
C TYR A 81 -6.05 -9.43 11.92
N TYR A 82 -5.84 -10.37 11.01
CA TYR A 82 -4.58 -10.60 10.33
C TYR A 82 -4.84 -11.17 8.95
N MET A 83 -3.89 -10.94 8.05
CA MET A 83 -3.95 -11.49 6.72
C MET A 83 -3.47 -12.94 6.75
N SER A 84 -4.17 -13.85 6.07
CA SER A 84 -3.73 -15.23 5.91
C SER A 84 -2.33 -15.22 5.32
N HIS A 85 -1.40 -15.96 5.93
CA HIS A 85 -0.15 -16.29 5.26
C HIS A 85 -0.53 -17.10 4.02
N GLN A 86 -0.52 -16.49 2.86
CA GLN A 86 -0.31 -17.27 1.66
C GLN A 86 1.12 -17.78 1.78
N THR A 87 1.27 -19.03 2.25
CA THR A 87 2.24 -19.88 1.58
C THR A 87 1.74 -19.92 0.13
N MET A 88 2.26 -19.01 -0.69
CA MET A 88 2.26 -19.22 -2.13
C MET A 88 2.65 -20.70 -2.27
N THR A 89 1.76 -21.51 -2.84
CA THR A 89 2.25 -22.73 -3.46
C THR A 89 3.39 -22.27 -4.35
N ASP A 90 4.53 -22.91 -4.16
CA ASP A 90 5.82 -22.72 -4.81
C ASP A 90 5.74 -23.02 -6.33
N ASP A 91 4.68 -22.54 -6.98
CA ASP A 91 4.45 -22.62 -8.40
C ASP A 91 5.23 -21.48 -9.06
N GLN A 92 6.54 -21.72 -9.19
CA GLN A 92 7.41 -21.21 -10.27
C GLN A 92 7.08 -19.77 -10.71
N VAL A 93 7.00 -18.81 -9.80
CA VAL A 93 6.87 -17.40 -10.18
C VAL A 93 8.25 -16.95 -10.66
N THR A 94 8.46 -16.97 -11.97
CA THR A 94 9.71 -16.51 -12.58
C THR A 94 9.97 -15.07 -12.16
N PRO A 95 11.11 -14.77 -11.51
CA PRO A 95 11.49 -13.39 -11.20
C PRO A 95 11.49 -12.55 -12.47
N THR A 96 10.98 -11.33 -12.37
CA THR A 96 11.00 -10.36 -13.47
C THR A 96 11.96 -9.23 -13.13
N SER A 97 12.51 -8.63 -14.17
CA SER A 97 13.34 -7.44 -14.07
C SER A 97 12.43 -6.22 -13.89
N VAL A 98 12.55 -5.53 -12.76
CA VAL A 98 11.70 -4.38 -12.41
C VAL A 98 12.56 -3.15 -12.17
N THR A 99 12.28 -2.05 -12.86
CA THR A 99 13.00 -0.80 -12.67
C THR A 99 12.18 0.19 -11.85
N TYR A 100 12.83 0.75 -10.84
CA TYR A 100 12.29 1.80 -10.00
C TYR A 100 13.13 3.07 -10.08
N GLU A 101 12.45 4.21 -10.00
CA GLU A 101 13.05 5.46 -9.55
C GLU A 101 12.91 5.52 -8.01
N MET A 102 13.99 5.70 -7.27
CA MET A 102 13.96 5.71 -5.79
C MET A 102 14.96 6.67 -5.16
N THR A 103 14.80 6.94 -3.86
CA THR A 103 15.77 7.71 -3.08
C THR A 103 17.02 6.87 -2.76
N HIS A 104 18.15 7.56 -2.56
CA HIS A 104 19.41 6.95 -2.14
C HIS A 104 19.27 6.17 -0.82
N GLN A 105 18.58 6.77 0.16
CA GLN A 105 18.37 6.17 1.47
C GLN A 105 17.62 4.83 1.38
N LEU A 106 16.57 4.77 0.55
CA LEU A 106 15.82 3.53 0.36
C LEU A 106 16.68 2.47 -0.35
N TYR A 107 17.42 2.86 -1.39
CA TYR A 107 18.30 1.92 -2.08
C TYR A 107 19.34 1.31 -1.14
N GLN A 108 19.97 2.11 -0.27
CA GLN A 108 20.94 1.63 0.72
C GLN A 108 20.35 0.58 1.67
N GLN A 109 19.07 0.71 2.02
CA GLN A 109 18.36 -0.26 2.87
C GLN A 109 18.07 -1.59 2.14
N LEU A 110 17.77 -1.52 0.84
CA LEU A 110 17.32 -2.67 0.06
C LEU A 110 18.46 -3.44 -0.60
N GLN A 111 19.53 -2.78 -1.04
CA GLN A 111 20.58 -3.38 -1.89
C GLN A 111 21.26 -4.63 -1.31
N HIS A 112 21.22 -4.82 0.01
CA HIS A 112 21.83 -5.97 0.67
C HIS A 112 20.98 -7.25 0.61
N HIS A 113 19.68 -7.10 0.33
CA HIS A 113 18.72 -8.21 0.33
C HIS A 113 18.28 -8.63 -1.07
N TYR A 114 18.55 -7.81 -2.09
CA TYR A 114 18.08 -8.01 -3.45
C TYR A 114 19.20 -7.98 -4.47
N GLN A 115 19.06 -8.79 -5.52
CA GLN A 115 19.89 -8.65 -6.71
C GLN A 115 19.47 -7.39 -7.47
N THR A 116 20.37 -6.42 -7.56
CA THR A 116 20.08 -5.10 -8.16
C THR A 116 21.14 -4.65 -9.16
N TYR A 117 20.72 -3.74 -10.05
CA TYR A 117 21.59 -3.06 -11.01
C TYR A 117 21.21 -1.58 -11.14
N VAL A 118 22.16 -0.67 -10.91
CA VAL A 118 21.93 0.77 -11.00
C VAL A 118 22.06 1.22 -12.45
N LEU A 119 20.97 1.72 -13.04
CA LEU A 119 20.93 2.28 -14.40
C LEU A 119 21.38 3.73 -14.44
N LYS A 120 20.92 4.52 -13.47
CA LYS A 120 21.26 5.95 -13.35
C LYS A 120 21.37 6.34 -11.88
N ASN A 121 22.28 7.26 -11.62
CA ASN A 121 22.50 7.80 -10.29
C ASN A 121 22.65 9.31 -10.38
N ASP A 122 21.60 10.02 -9.97
CA ASP A 122 21.56 11.48 -9.95
C ASP A 122 21.61 11.97 -8.49
N ALA A 123 21.84 13.28 -8.31
CA ALA A 123 22.02 13.88 -6.99
C ALA A 123 20.85 13.66 -6.00
N HIS A 124 19.64 13.42 -6.50
CA HIS A 124 18.43 13.31 -5.66
C HIS A 124 17.73 11.96 -5.76
N LYS A 125 17.96 11.21 -6.85
CA LYS A 125 17.24 9.97 -7.15
C LYS A 125 18.13 8.99 -7.89
N MET A 126 17.80 7.72 -7.78
CA MET A 126 18.46 6.61 -8.46
C MET A 126 17.44 5.86 -9.31
N LEU A 127 17.87 5.39 -10.47
CA LEU A 127 17.12 4.47 -11.29
C LEU A 127 17.76 3.08 -11.16
N VAL A 128 17.05 2.15 -10.56
CA VAL A 128 17.60 0.85 -10.14
C VAL A 128 16.69 -0.28 -10.59
N THR A 129 17.29 -1.32 -11.13
CA THR A 129 16.61 -2.54 -11.55
C THR A 129 16.78 -3.64 -10.51
N PHE A 130 15.71 -4.35 -10.19
CA PHE A 130 15.62 -5.45 -9.23
C PHE A 130 15.21 -6.74 -9.95
N GLN A 131 15.70 -7.89 -9.49
CA GLN A 131 15.13 -9.19 -9.84
C GLN A 131 14.22 -9.63 -8.70
N MET A 132 12.92 -9.69 -8.95
CA MET A 132 11.92 -9.98 -7.92
C MET A 132 10.62 -10.53 -8.50
N ALA A 133 9.78 -11.12 -7.65
CA ALA A 133 8.47 -11.59 -8.09
C ALA A 133 7.55 -10.40 -8.45
N PRO A 134 6.66 -10.53 -9.47
CA PRO A 134 5.64 -9.52 -9.80
C PRO A 134 4.85 -9.00 -8.59
N SER A 135 4.36 -9.90 -7.73
CA SER A 135 3.59 -9.55 -6.54
C SER A 135 4.40 -8.71 -5.53
N GLU A 136 5.67 -9.08 -5.34
CA GLU A 136 6.60 -8.35 -4.49
C GLU A 136 6.90 -6.95 -5.04
N ALA A 137 6.99 -6.83 -6.38
CA ALA A 137 7.19 -5.55 -7.04
C ALA A 137 6.02 -4.58 -6.83
N ILE A 138 4.81 -5.08 -6.99
CA ILE A 138 3.58 -4.33 -6.68
C ILE A 138 3.56 -3.96 -5.18
N HIS A 139 3.94 -4.88 -4.30
CA HIS A 139 4.04 -4.62 -2.86
C HIS A 139 4.98 -3.44 -2.55
N PHE A 140 6.17 -3.40 -3.15
CA PHE A 140 7.13 -2.30 -2.99
C PHE A 140 6.52 -0.93 -3.30
N CYS A 141 5.71 -0.84 -4.36
CA CYS A 141 5.07 0.40 -4.78
C CYS A 141 4.17 0.98 -3.69
N PHE A 142 3.45 0.13 -2.98
CA PHE A 142 2.57 0.53 -1.90
C PHE A 142 3.33 0.79 -0.59
N THR A 143 4.33 -0.04 -0.27
CA THR A 143 5.11 0.03 0.97
C THR A 143 6.01 1.26 1.00
N TYR A 144 6.68 1.54 -0.12
CA TYR A 144 7.65 2.63 -0.24
C TYR A 144 7.14 3.80 -1.09
N ARG A 145 5.82 4.00 -1.20
CA ARG A 145 5.15 4.98 -2.08
C ARG A 145 5.68 6.41 -2.07
N HIS A 146 6.33 6.84 -0.98
CA HIS A 146 6.90 8.19 -0.84
C HIS A 146 8.37 8.28 -1.27
N ALA A 147 9.05 7.15 -1.42
CA ALA A 147 10.48 7.07 -1.67
C ALA A 147 10.83 6.25 -2.94
N LEU A 148 9.81 5.67 -3.60
CA LEU A 148 9.95 4.81 -4.78
C LEU A 148 8.79 5.03 -5.75
N ARG A 149 9.09 4.91 -7.04
CA ARG A 149 8.12 4.89 -8.13
C ARG A 149 8.49 3.79 -9.13
N LEU A 150 7.53 2.96 -9.49
CA LEU A 150 7.68 1.97 -10.57
C LEU A 150 7.82 2.66 -11.92
N VAL A 151 8.84 2.26 -12.68
CA VAL A 151 9.16 2.79 -14.01
C VAL A 151 8.95 1.74 -15.09
N SER A 152 9.32 0.49 -14.84
CA SER A 152 9.13 -0.62 -15.79
C SER A 152 9.09 -1.96 -15.07
N PRO A 153 8.52 -3.02 -15.68
CA PRO A 153 7.87 -3.07 -17.00
C PRO A 153 6.47 -2.43 -17.00
N ASP A 154 6.01 -1.99 -18.17
CA ASP A 154 4.70 -1.35 -18.37
C ASP A 154 3.54 -2.25 -17.92
N THR A 155 3.70 -3.57 -18.07
CA THR A 155 2.71 -4.56 -17.62
C THR A 155 2.49 -4.48 -16.10
N LEU A 156 3.56 -4.41 -15.32
CA LEU A 156 3.45 -4.22 -13.87
C LEU A 156 2.97 -2.83 -13.50
N PHE A 157 3.34 -1.80 -14.26
CA PHE A 157 2.83 -0.45 -14.04
C PHE A 157 1.31 -0.38 -14.24
N ALA A 158 0.80 -1.02 -15.29
CA ALA A 158 -0.63 -1.12 -15.58
C ALA A 158 -1.37 -1.94 -14.50
N GLN A 159 -0.77 -3.05 -14.06
CA GLN A 159 -1.31 -3.85 -12.95
C GLN A 159 -1.40 -3.01 -11.66
N PHE A 160 -0.30 -2.38 -11.25
CA PHE A 160 -0.25 -1.52 -10.07
C PHE A 160 -1.32 -0.41 -10.13
N THR A 161 -1.42 0.25 -11.29
CA THR A 161 -2.40 1.32 -11.50
C THR A 161 -3.82 0.79 -11.39
N THR A 162 -4.10 -0.38 -11.97
CA THR A 162 -5.42 -1.02 -11.89
C THR A 162 -5.78 -1.36 -10.46
N GLU A 163 -4.88 -2.00 -9.71
CA GLU A 163 -5.09 -2.34 -8.29
C GLU A 163 -5.28 -1.07 -7.45
N LEU A 164 -4.48 -0.03 -7.69
CA LEU A 164 -4.61 1.26 -7.00
C LEU A 164 -5.95 1.93 -7.29
N ILE A 165 -6.40 1.93 -8.54
CA ILE A 165 -7.72 2.46 -8.93
C ILE A 165 -8.83 1.63 -8.31
N GLN A 166 -8.75 0.30 -8.35
CA GLN A 166 -9.76 -0.58 -7.75
C GLN A 166 -9.88 -0.33 -6.24
N LEU A 167 -8.75 -0.27 -5.53
CA LEU A 167 -8.69 0.15 -4.13
C LEU A 167 -9.43 1.49 -3.97
N GLN A 168 -9.05 2.53 -4.73
CA GLN A 168 -9.72 3.84 -4.69
C GLN A 168 -11.22 3.78 -4.99
N MET A 169 -11.64 2.97 -5.97
CA MET A 169 -13.03 2.84 -6.39
C MET A 169 -13.90 2.11 -5.36
N ILE A 170 -13.36 1.06 -4.72
CA ILE A 170 -14.01 0.41 -3.58
C ILE A 170 -14.25 1.45 -2.48
N TYR A 171 -13.24 2.29 -2.20
CA TYR A 171 -13.37 3.35 -1.21
C TYR A 171 -14.37 4.45 -1.59
N MET A 172 -14.53 4.76 -2.89
CA MET A 172 -15.49 5.76 -3.37
C MET A 172 -16.92 5.23 -3.49
N LYS A 173 -17.12 3.94 -3.81
CA LYS A 173 -18.46 3.34 -3.97
C LYS A 173 -19.16 3.06 -2.63
N GLY A 174 -18.43 2.85 -1.54
CA GLY A 174 -18.99 2.68 -0.19
C GLY A 174 -19.53 3.96 0.48
N ALA A 175 -19.82 5.01 -0.28
CA ALA A 175 -20.24 6.34 0.20
C ALA A 175 -21.62 6.79 -0.34
N LEU A 176 -22.47 5.86 -0.78
CA LEU A 176 -23.89 6.12 -1.07
C LEU A 176 -24.79 5.55 0.03
#